data_AF-A0A9D9LNH6-F1
#
_entry.id   AF-A0A9D9LNH6-F1
#
_cell.length_a   1.000
_cell.length_b   1.000
_cell.length_c   1.000
_cell.angle_alpha   90.00
_cell.angle_beta   90.00
_cell.angle_gamma   90.00
#
_symmetry.space_group_name_H-M   'P 1'
#
loop_
_entity.id
_entity.type
_entity.pdbx_description
1 polymer ?
#
loop_
_entity_poly.entity_id
_entity_poly.type
_entity_poly.pdbx_seq_one_letter_code
_entity_poly.pdbx_strand_id
1 'polypeptide(L)'
;LTLSFTASNPFTSKMKLTSVTETNSYRSENTSWQTPRQFSFSIGYRFGKTQVNVKSTNRSIQNDDMDTSSRGANAGAGQGM
;
A
#
# COMPACT_ATOMS: atom_id res chain seq x y z
N LEU A 1 13.96 3.36 9.92
CA LEU A 1 14.27 2.05 10.53
C LEU A 1 13.73 2.06 11.96
N THR A 2 12.99 1.04 12.36
CA THR A 2 12.36 0.91 13.67
C THR A 2 12.64 -0.47 14.22
N LEU A 3 13.12 -0.52 15.46
CA LEU A 3 13.31 -1.75 16.22
C LEU A 3 12.34 -1.72 17.39
N SER A 4 11.67 -2.83 17.67
CA SER A 4 10.73 -2.94 18.78
C SER A 4 10.89 -4.28 19.47
N PHE A 5 10.92 -4.25 20.79
CA PHE A 5 10.93 -5.44 21.65
C PHE A 5 9.76 -5.34 22.63
N THR A 6 9.07 -6.45 22.86
CA THR A 6 7.93 -6.49 23.76
C THR A 6 7.99 -7.76 24.59
N ALA A 7 7.78 -7.61 25.89
CA ALA A 7 7.62 -8.70 26.84
C ALA A 7 6.23 -8.63 27.46
N SER A 8 5.42 -9.66 27.26
CA SER A 8 4.10 -9.81 27.87
C SER A 8 4.16 -10.90 28.94
N ASN A 9 3.72 -10.55 30.16
CA ASN A 9 3.79 -11.41 31.35
C ASN A 9 5.17 -12.06 31.60
N PRO A 10 6.30 -11.33 31.55
CA PRO A 10 7.65 -11.93 31.56
C PRO A 10 7.96 -12.80 32.79
N PHE A 11 7.32 -12.52 33.93
CA PHE A 11 7.59 -13.22 35.18
C PHE A 11 6.54 -14.29 35.53
N THR A 12 5.36 -14.27 34.90
CA THR A 12 4.24 -15.15 35.27
C THR A 12 4.39 -16.54 34.66
N SER A 13 4.68 -17.58 35.46
CA SER A 13 4.98 -18.93 34.93
C SER A 13 3.75 -19.67 34.42
N LYS A 14 2.67 -19.63 35.20
CA LYS A 14 1.43 -20.33 34.92
C LYS A 14 0.29 -19.39 35.21
N MET A 15 -0.70 -19.37 34.34
CA MET A 15 -1.94 -18.65 34.54
C MET A 15 -3.09 -19.64 34.47
N LYS A 16 -3.88 -19.67 35.54
CA LYS A 16 -5.12 -20.46 35.60
C LYS A 16 -6.25 -19.60 35.05
N LEU A 17 -6.95 -20.11 34.04
CA LEU A 17 -8.19 -19.53 33.56
C LEU A 17 -9.34 -20.45 33.98
N THR A 18 -10.15 -19.98 34.92
CA THR A 18 -11.34 -20.71 35.36
C THR A 18 -12.56 -20.03 34.78
N SER A 19 -13.42 -20.79 34.11
CA SER A 19 -14.75 -20.36 33.68
C SER A 19 -15.78 -21.18 34.45
N VAL A 20 -16.69 -20.50 35.13
CA VAL A 20 -17.80 -21.13 35.85
C VAL A 20 -19.09 -20.69 35.18
N THR A 21 -19.94 -21.65 34.83
CA THR A 21 -21.31 -21.41 34.38
C THR A 21 -22.24 -22.03 35.41
N GLU A 22 -23.04 -21.20 36.08
CA GLU A 22 -23.92 -21.64 37.15
C GLU A 22 -25.36 -21.18 36.88
N THR A 23 -26.30 -22.10 37.10
CA THR A 23 -27.75 -21.91 37.05
C THR A 23 -28.35 -22.67 38.24
N ASN A 24 -29.63 -22.43 38.55
CA ASN A 24 -30.28 -23.04 39.73
C ASN A 24 -30.26 -24.58 39.76
N SER A 25 -30.07 -25.26 38.62
CA SER A 25 -30.05 -26.73 38.50
C SER A 25 -28.75 -27.30 37.94
N TYR A 26 -27.82 -26.46 37.50
CA TYR A 26 -26.62 -26.91 36.81
C TYR A 26 -25.43 -26.00 37.09
N ARG A 27 -24.29 -26.63 37.40
CA ARG A 27 -23.00 -25.98 37.50
C ARG A 27 -21.99 -26.69 36.61
N SER A 28 -21.30 -25.90 35.79
CA SER A 28 -20.15 -26.31 35.00
C SER A 28 -18.94 -25.50 35.40
N GLU A 29 -17.82 -26.16 35.61
CA GLU A 29 -16.54 -25.51 35.86
C GLU A 29 -15.52 -26.04 34.87
N ASN A 30 -14.96 -25.13 34.08
CA ASN A 30 -13.88 -25.43 33.16
C ASN A 30 -12.63 -24.69 33.60
N THR A 31 -11.57 -25.44 33.88
CA THR A 31 -10.26 -24.90 34.24
C THR A 31 -9.27 -25.19 33.13
N SER A 32 -8.64 -24.16 32.60
CA SER A 32 -7.52 -24.27 31.67
C SER A 32 -6.26 -23.63 32.24
N TRP A 33 -5.11 -24.20 31.88
CA TRP A 33 -3.79 -23.70 32.26
C TRP A 33 -3.07 -23.23 31.02
N GLN A 34 -2.58 -21.99 31.05
CA GLN A 34 -1.82 -21.42 29.95
C GLN A 34 -0.48 -20.87 30.44
N THR A 35 0.49 -20.86 29.53
CA THR A 35 1.79 -20.21 29.72
C THR A 35 1.68 -18.78 29.19
N PRO A 36 1.57 -17.76 30.05
CA PRO A 36 1.25 -16.40 29.60
C PRO A 36 2.48 -15.63 29.10
N ARG A 37 3.70 -16.16 29.34
CA ARG A 37 4.97 -15.51 29.00
C ARG A 37 5.16 -15.45 27.49
N GLN A 38 5.29 -14.25 26.95
CA GLN A 38 5.51 -14.04 25.53
C GLN A 38 6.55 -12.94 25.32
N PHE A 39 7.48 -13.17 24.41
CA PHE A 39 8.48 -12.18 23.98
C PHE A 39 8.37 -12.02 22.47
N SER A 40 8.37 -10.78 22.01
CA SER A 40 8.27 -10.45 20.59
C SER A 40 9.33 -9.41 20.22
N PHE A 41 9.91 -9.58 19.04
CA PHE A 41 10.86 -8.66 18.46
C PHE A 41 10.45 -8.35 17.02
N SER A 42 10.48 -7.08 16.64
CA SER A 42 10.06 -6.62 15.32
C SER A 42 11.06 -5.61 14.76
N ILE A 43 11.36 -5.78 13.47
CA ILE A 43 12.18 -4.87 12.67
C ILE A 43 11.29 -4.32 11.55
N GLY A 44 11.09 -3.01 11.55
CA GLY A 44 10.36 -2.30 10.51
C GLY A 44 11.25 -1.32 9.76
N TYR A 45 11.23 -1.37 8.44
CA TYR A 45 11.84 -0.33 7.61
C TYR A 45 10.77 0.25 6.67
N ARG A 46 10.54 1.56 6.75
CA ARG A 46 9.62 2.29 5.87
C ARG A 46 10.45 3.07 4.86
N PHE A 47 10.26 2.81 3.58
CA PHE A 47 10.82 3.63 2.49
C PHE A 47 9.95 4.89 2.31
N GLY A 48 10.57 6.06 2.17
CA GLY A 48 9.93 7.24 1.56
C GLY A 48 10.18 8.60 2.24
N LYS A 49 10.62 9.58 1.43
CA LYS A 49 9.74 10.68 1.02
C LYS A 49 9.48 10.48 -0.48
N THR A 50 8.24 10.25 -0.89
CA THR A 50 7.89 10.28 -2.32
C THR A 50 7.92 11.73 -2.79
N GLN A 51 9.11 12.25 -3.09
CA GLN A 51 9.28 13.52 -3.81
C GLN A 51 9.10 13.24 -5.30
N VAL A 52 7.91 12.77 -5.70
CA VAL A 52 7.54 12.76 -7.12
C VAL A 52 7.09 14.19 -7.46
N ASN A 53 8.06 15.11 -7.47
CA ASN A 53 7.89 16.32 -8.25
C ASN A 53 8.07 15.87 -9.70
N VAL A 54 6.97 15.45 -10.34
CA VAL A 54 6.95 15.35 -11.80
C VAL A 54 7.19 16.78 -12.28
N LYS A 55 8.43 17.10 -12.65
CA LYS A 55 8.72 18.34 -13.37
C LYS A 55 7.91 18.22 -14.64
N SER A 56 6.76 18.89 -14.70
CA SER A 56 6.00 19.09 -15.93
C SER A 56 6.97 19.68 -16.92
N THR A 57 7.54 18.83 -17.75
CA THR A 57 8.39 19.27 -18.84
C THR A 57 7.38 19.73 -19.87
N ASN A 58 7.18 21.05 -19.91
CA ASN A 58 6.43 21.75 -20.91
C ASN A 58 7.11 21.51 -22.27
N ARG A 59 6.90 20.33 -22.85
CA ARG A 59 7.39 19.99 -24.18
C ARG A 59 6.24 20.32 -25.13
N SER A 60 6.13 21.61 -25.48
CA SER A 60 5.33 22.00 -26.64
C SER A 60 5.88 21.23 -27.83
N ILE A 61 5.07 20.37 -28.43
CA ILE A 61 5.39 19.80 -29.74
C ILE A 61 5.19 20.95 -30.73
N GLN A 62 6.27 21.64 -31.09
CA GLN A 62 6.32 22.45 -32.31
C GLN A 62 6.65 21.49 -33.45
N ASN A 63 5.68 21.23 -34.32
CA ASN A 63 5.95 20.68 -35.64
C ASN A 63 6.39 21.83 -36.55
N ASP A 64 7.57 21.71 -37.14
CA ASP A 64 8.18 22.68 -38.07
C ASP A 64 8.28 22.12 -39.51
N ASP A 65 7.65 20.97 -39.79
CA ASP A 65 7.76 20.26 -41.07
C ASP A 65 6.41 20.10 -41.78
N MET A 66 5.80 21.22 -42.18
CA MET A 66 4.86 21.20 -43.30
C MET A 66 5.60 21.57 -44.58
N ASP A 67 6.42 20.64 -45.08
CA ASP A 67 6.92 20.68 -46.45
C ASP A 67 6.02 19.79 -47.31
N THR A 68 4.88 20.33 -47.76
CA THR A 68 4.09 19.72 -48.83
C THR A 68 4.40 20.39 -50.16
N SER A 69 5.67 20.41 -50.52
CA SER A 69 6.10 20.54 -51.91
C SER A 69 5.82 19.23 -52.67
N SER A 70 4.55 18.96 -52.99
CA SER A 70 4.19 17.90 -53.95
C SER A 70 3.77 18.50 -55.30
N ARG A 71 4.71 18.34 -56.23
CA ARG A 71 4.60 18.55 -57.67
C ARG A 71 3.38 17.82 -58.25
N GLY A 72 2.63 18.49 -59.11
CA GLY A 72 1.63 17.87 -59.96
C GLY A 72 1.18 18.82 -61.05
N ALA A 73 1.81 18.74 -62.21
CA ALA A 73 1.50 19.52 -63.39
C ALA A 73 0.03 19.36 -63.82
N ASN A 74 -0.67 20.46 -64.08
CA ASN A 74 -1.66 20.49 -65.15
C ASN A 74 -1.86 21.92 -65.66
N ALA A 75 -1.24 22.19 -66.80
CA ALA A 75 -1.61 23.28 -67.68
C ALA A 75 -2.95 22.91 -68.34
N GLY A 76 -3.98 23.72 -68.16
CA GLY A 76 -5.29 23.48 -68.75
C GLY A 76 -6.14 24.75 -68.73
N ALA A 77 -6.37 25.30 -69.92
CA ALA A 77 -7.14 26.50 -70.25
C ALA A 77 -8.55 26.54 -69.62
N GLY A 78 -9.09 27.75 -69.43
CA GLY A 78 -10.54 27.90 -69.23
C GLY A 78 -11.01 29.18 -68.55
N GLN A 79 -11.17 30.22 -69.34
CA GLN A 79 -11.99 31.42 -69.15
C GLN A 79 -13.36 31.15 -68.49
N GLY A 80 -13.81 32.01 -67.58
CA GLY A 80 -15.19 31.96 -67.06
C GLY A 80 -15.52 32.94 -65.92
N MET A 81 -15.82 34.18 -66.31
CA MET A 81 -16.45 35.32 -65.57
C MET A 81 -15.68 35.98 -64.43
#